data_AF-A0A7Z0Q3N1-F1
#
_entry.id   AF-A0A7Z0Q3N1-F1
#
_cell.length_a   1.000
_cell.length_b   1.000
_cell.length_c   1.000
_cell.angle_alpha   90.00
_cell.angle_beta   90.00
_cell.angle_gamma   90.00
#
_symmetry.space_group_name_H-M   'P 1'
#
loop_
_entity.id
_entity.type
_entity.pdbx_description
1 polymer ?
#
loop_
_entity_poly.entity_id
_entity_poly.type
_entity_poly.pdbx_seq_one_letter_code
_entity_poly.pdbx_strand_id
1 'polypeptide(L)'
;AAAVLGLDPRTVELGHRIGGRPYLPGCDLEVSLSHTADVIVVALSSGGRVGVDLEPLDRRTDVGLLSAQACTPGELRALAQLPPRPRKDALLRLWTLKEAYSKALGQGLRLDFTTFGFGGQGVGPPPDGGLFRHGDWVLATHTVLDGYVLSAAYQDTPHGTRPWSGPHPPGGVDGGLTAAMEELLRR
;
A
#
# COMPACT_ATOMS: atom_id res chain seq x y z
N ALA A 1 -8.03 -5.64 -12.73
CA ALA A 1 -9.46 -5.22 -12.75
C ALA A 1 -10.29 -6.20 -13.58
N ALA A 2 -10.13 -6.25 -14.91
CA ALA A 2 -10.88 -7.14 -15.80
C ALA A 2 -10.92 -8.61 -15.37
N ALA A 3 -9.76 -9.19 -15.02
CA ALA A 3 -9.66 -10.56 -14.53
C ALA A 3 -10.42 -10.79 -13.20
N VAL A 4 -10.41 -9.81 -12.29
CA VAL A 4 -11.16 -9.88 -11.02
C VAL A 4 -12.66 -9.72 -11.25
N LEU A 5 -13.04 -8.91 -12.24
CA LEU A 5 -14.42 -8.64 -12.62
C LEU A 5 -15.03 -9.69 -13.56
N GLY A 6 -14.22 -10.59 -14.12
CA GLY A 6 -14.65 -11.51 -15.18
C GLY A 6 -15.04 -10.80 -16.48
N LEU A 7 -14.48 -9.62 -16.75
CA LEU A 7 -14.80 -8.80 -17.93
C LEU A 7 -13.69 -8.85 -18.98
N ASP A 8 -14.02 -8.50 -20.23
CA ASP A 8 -13.01 -8.21 -21.27
C ASP A 8 -12.22 -6.96 -20.85
N PRO A 9 -10.87 -6.99 -20.83
CA PRO A 9 -10.06 -5.82 -20.51
C PRO A 9 -10.39 -4.57 -21.34
N ARG A 10 -10.84 -4.74 -22.59
CA ARG A 10 -11.20 -3.64 -23.49
C ARG A 10 -12.52 -2.96 -23.12
N THR A 11 -13.35 -3.61 -22.31
CA THR A 11 -14.64 -3.07 -21.85
C THR A 11 -14.56 -2.47 -20.46
N VAL A 12 -13.39 -2.52 -19.80
CA VAL A 12 -13.19 -1.92 -18.49
C VAL A 12 -12.85 -0.44 -18.66
N GLU A 13 -13.80 0.42 -18.33
CA GLU A 13 -13.57 1.86 -18.26
C GLU A 13 -12.79 2.22 -16.98
N LEU A 14 -11.77 3.07 -17.13
CA LEU A 14 -10.98 3.62 -16.03
C LEU A 14 -11.19 5.13 -15.96
N GLY A 15 -11.83 5.57 -14.88
CA GLY A 15 -11.94 6.98 -14.53
C GLY A 15 -10.86 7.38 -13.53
N HIS A 16 -10.65 8.69 -13.37
CA HIS A 16 -9.77 9.24 -12.33
C HIS A 16 -10.56 10.24 -11.48
N ARG A 17 -10.49 10.10 -10.15
CA ARG A 17 -11.04 11.07 -9.20
C ARG A 17 -10.11 12.29 -9.11
N ILE A 18 -10.63 13.38 -8.52
CA ILE A 18 -9.82 14.54 -8.13
C ILE A 18 -8.67 14.04 -7.23
N GLY A 19 -7.42 14.32 -7.64
CA GLY A 19 -6.23 13.77 -6.99
C GLY A 19 -5.63 12.53 -7.67
N GLY A 20 -6.12 12.15 -8.85
CA GLY A 20 -5.49 11.13 -9.71
C GLY A 20 -5.79 9.68 -9.31
N ARG A 21 -6.69 9.45 -8.35
CA ARG A 21 -7.02 8.09 -7.91
C ARG A 21 -7.89 7.38 -8.94
N PRO A 22 -7.47 6.22 -9.48
CA PRO A 22 -8.27 5.48 -10.44
C PRO A 22 -9.54 4.94 -9.79
N TYR A 23 -10.62 4.87 -10.56
CA TYR A 23 -11.84 4.17 -10.19
C TYR A 23 -12.47 3.52 -11.41
N LEU A 24 -13.32 2.52 -11.17
CA LEU A 24 -14.05 1.80 -12.20
C LEU A 24 -15.52 2.25 -12.16
N PRO A 25 -16.00 3.03 -13.15
CA PRO A 25 -17.40 3.45 -13.19
C PRO A 25 -18.36 2.27 -13.09
N GLY A 26 -19.42 2.41 -12.29
CA GLY A 26 -20.42 1.35 -12.08
C GLY A 26 -19.94 0.17 -11.24
N CYS A 27 -18.70 0.17 -10.74
CA CYS A 27 -18.18 -0.86 -9.84
C CYS A 27 -17.95 -0.30 -8.44
N ASP A 28 -18.37 -1.05 -7.41
CA ASP A 28 -18.04 -0.74 -6.01
C ASP A 28 -16.70 -1.38 -5.63
N LEU A 29 -15.65 -0.91 -6.30
CA LEU A 29 -14.27 -1.35 -6.08
C LEU A 29 -13.38 -0.14 -5.81
N GLU A 30 -12.70 -0.18 -4.68
CA GLU A 30 -11.57 0.69 -4.39
C GLU A 30 -10.35 0.16 -5.15
N VAL A 31 -9.68 1.07 -5.86
CA VAL A 31 -8.48 0.77 -6.66
C VAL A 31 -7.32 1.61 -6.16
N SER A 32 -6.17 0.96 -6.01
CA SER A 32 -4.89 1.63 -5.80
C SER A 32 -3.86 1.07 -6.76
N LEU A 33 -2.98 1.93 -7.26
CA LEU A 33 -1.95 1.60 -8.23
C LEU A 33 -0.64 2.24 -7.79
N SER A 34 0.46 1.53 -7.99
CA SER A 34 1.80 2.09 -7.99
C SER A 34 2.60 1.48 -9.14
N HIS A 35 3.57 2.21 -9.64
CA HIS A 35 4.40 1.72 -10.72
C HIS A 35 5.81 2.32 -10.68
N THR A 36 6.75 1.54 -11.17
CA THR A 36 8.10 1.95 -11.52
C THR A 36 8.21 2.05 -13.05
N ALA A 37 9.41 2.05 -13.60
CA ALA A 37 9.61 2.04 -15.05
C ALA A 37 9.23 0.69 -15.70
N ASP A 38 9.30 -0.39 -14.93
CA ASP A 38 9.27 -1.78 -15.38
C ASP A 38 8.25 -2.65 -14.63
N VAL A 39 7.73 -2.19 -13.49
CA VAL A 39 6.74 -2.91 -12.69
C VAL A 39 5.51 -2.04 -12.43
N ILE A 40 4.32 -2.64 -12.54
CA ILE A 40 3.07 -2.04 -12.08
C ILE A 40 2.46 -2.98 -11.04
N VAL A 41 2.05 -2.41 -9.90
CA VAL A 41 1.25 -3.11 -8.90
C VAL A 41 -0.12 -2.46 -8.79
N VAL A 42 -1.16 -3.30 -8.69
CA VAL A 42 -2.55 -2.87 -8.53
C VAL A 42 -3.17 -3.62 -7.36
N ALA A 43 -3.74 -2.87 -6.43
CA ALA A 43 -4.57 -3.40 -5.36
C ALA A 43 -6.04 -3.06 -5.63
N LEU A 44 -6.92 -4.04 -5.38
CA LEU A 44 -8.37 -3.95 -5.56
C LEU A 44 -9.04 -4.38 -4.27
N SER A 45 -10.08 -3.65 -3.85
CA SER A 45 -10.85 -3.99 -2.66
C SER A 45 -12.33 -3.70 -2.89
N SER A 46 -13.17 -4.69 -2.63
CA SER A 46 -14.63 -4.55 -2.57
C SER A 46 -15.13 -4.38 -1.14
N GLY A 47 -14.24 -4.24 -0.14
CA GLY A 47 -14.54 -4.34 1.29
C GLY A 47 -14.12 -3.12 2.11
N GLY A 48 -13.37 -2.20 1.51
CA GLY A 48 -12.83 -1.06 2.23
C GLY A 48 -11.68 -0.38 1.53
N ARG A 49 -11.10 0.60 2.22
CA ARG A 49 -10.02 1.44 1.67
C ARG A 49 -8.78 0.58 1.45
N VAL A 50 -8.20 0.69 0.26
CA VAL A 50 -6.95 0.00 -0.07
C VAL A 50 -5.97 0.95 -0.72
N GLY A 51 -4.70 0.78 -0.36
CA GLY A 51 -3.58 1.52 -0.90
C GLY A 51 -2.37 0.61 -1.10
N VAL A 52 -1.65 0.80 -2.20
CA VAL A 52 -0.43 0.05 -2.51
C VAL A 52 0.66 0.98 -3.00
N ASP A 53 1.89 0.69 -2.62
CA ASP A 53 3.06 1.38 -3.13
C ASP A 53 4.25 0.44 -3.37
N LEU A 54 5.07 0.74 -4.37
CA LEU A 54 6.17 -0.10 -4.81
C LEU A 54 7.37 0.79 -5.17
N GLU A 55 8.54 0.47 -4.61
CA GLU A 55 9.76 1.23 -4.82
C GLU A 55 10.97 0.30 -5.07
N PRO A 56 11.88 0.62 -6.01
CA PRO A 56 13.10 -0.17 -6.21
C PRO A 56 14.04 -0.08 -5.00
N LEU A 57 14.64 -1.19 -4.58
CA LEU A 57 15.63 -1.22 -3.50
C LEU A 57 16.91 -0.44 -3.86
N ASP A 58 17.26 -0.43 -5.13
CA ASP A 58 18.42 0.28 -5.66
C ASP A 58 18.14 1.78 -5.91
N ARG A 59 16.93 2.25 -5.60
CA ARG A 59 16.52 3.66 -5.76
C ARG A 59 17.61 4.59 -5.22
N ARG A 60 18.03 5.52 -6.09
CA ARG A 60 18.92 6.62 -5.73
C ARG A 60 18.14 7.62 -4.90
N THR A 61 18.24 7.47 -3.59
CA THR A 61 17.52 8.28 -2.61
C THR A 61 18.52 9.16 -1.85
N ASP A 62 18.29 10.47 -1.85
CA ASP A 62 18.90 11.34 -0.85
C ASP A 62 18.27 11.03 0.51
N VAL A 63 19.02 10.32 1.35
CA VAL A 63 18.57 9.87 2.68
C VAL A 63 18.17 11.06 3.55
N GLY A 64 18.88 12.18 3.44
CA GLY A 64 18.59 13.39 4.21
C GLY A 64 17.24 13.97 3.81
N LEU A 65 17.04 14.20 2.52
CA LEU A 65 15.78 14.74 2.00
C LEU A 65 14.60 13.82 2.29
N LEU A 66 14.74 12.52 2.00
CA LEU A 66 13.64 11.57 2.19
C LEU A 66 13.29 11.44 3.68
N SER A 67 14.27 11.41 4.58
CA SER A 67 14.00 11.35 6.02
C SER A 67 13.28 12.60 6.53
N ALA A 68 13.62 13.79 6.01
CA ALA A 68 12.96 15.04 6.37
C ALA A 68 11.49 15.08 5.90
N GLN A 69 11.17 14.41 4.79
CA GLN A 69 9.80 14.34 4.27
C GLN A 69 9.01 13.20 4.90
N ALA A 70 9.65 12.07 5.20
CA ALA A 70 8.96 10.84 5.55
C ALA A 70 8.84 10.61 7.05
N CYS A 71 9.70 11.18 7.89
CA CYS A 71 9.87 10.72 9.26
C CYS A 71 9.32 11.72 10.28
N THR A 72 8.60 11.18 11.27
CA THR A 72 8.38 11.84 12.55
C THR A 72 9.70 12.01 13.30
N PRO A 73 9.77 12.90 14.31
CA PRO A 73 10.94 13.00 15.19
C PRO A 73 11.30 11.67 15.88
N GLY A 74 10.30 10.83 16.19
CA GLY A 74 10.51 9.50 16.79
C GLY A 74 11.18 8.53 15.81
N GLU A 75 10.68 8.47 14.57
CA GLU A 75 11.24 7.62 13.52
C GLU A 75 12.65 8.06 13.13
N LEU A 76 12.93 9.37 13.09
CA LEU A 76 14.29 9.89 12.86
C LEU A 76 15.28 9.40 13.93
N ARG A 77 14.89 9.49 15.21
CA ARG A 77 15.73 9.01 16.32
C ARG A 77 16.01 7.51 16.22
N ALA A 78 15.00 6.73 15.85
CA ALA A 78 15.12 5.29 15.72
C ALA A 78 15.98 4.89 14.49
N LEU A 79 15.82 5.57 13.34
CA LEU A 79 16.67 5.41 12.16
C LEU A 79 18.14 5.74 12.44
N ALA A 80 18.40 6.76 13.26
CA ALA A 80 19.75 7.16 13.62
C ALA A 80 20.51 6.08 14.41
N GLN A 81 19.82 5.16 15.09
CA GLN A 81 20.44 4.03 15.81
C GLN A 81 20.90 2.91 14.87
N LEU A 82 20.44 2.90 13.62
CA LEU A 82 20.80 1.86 12.65
C LEU A 82 22.12 2.19 11.93
N PRO A 83 22.92 1.18 11.56
CA PRO A 83 24.05 1.36 10.65
C PRO A 83 23.60 1.89 9.27
N PRO A 84 24.50 2.50 8.47
CA PRO A 84 24.11 3.22 7.26
C PRO A 84 23.31 2.43 6.22
N ARG A 85 23.66 1.16 5.97
CA ARG A 85 22.95 0.29 5.01
C ARG A 85 21.53 -0.07 5.51
N PRO A 86 21.35 -0.71 6.69
CA PRO A 86 20.03 -0.94 7.27
C PRO A 86 19.18 0.32 7.42
N ARG A 87 19.79 1.48 7.65
CA ARG A 87 19.10 2.77 7.74
C ARG A 87 18.43 3.16 6.43
N LYS A 88 19.13 3.02 5.29
CA LYS A 88 18.55 3.33 3.97
C LYS A 88 17.35 2.43 3.69
N ASP A 89 17.50 1.13 3.95
CA ASP A 89 16.46 0.15 3.67
C ASP A 89 15.22 0.37 4.57
N ALA A 90 15.44 0.65 5.85
CA ALA A 90 14.36 0.98 6.79
C ALA A 90 13.64 2.29 6.41
N LEU A 91 14.37 3.30 5.95
CA LEU A 91 13.78 4.56 5.47
C LEU A 91 12.93 4.34 4.22
N LEU A 92 13.42 3.56 3.25
CA LEU A 92 12.66 3.25 2.03
C LEU A 92 11.39 2.45 2.35
N ARG A 93 11.48 1.46 3.25
CA ARG A 93 10.32 0.71 3.74
C ARG A 93 9.29 1.61 4.43
N LEU A 94 9.73 2.54 5.26
CA LEU A 94 8.86 3.49 5.94
C LEU A 94 8.18 4.44 4.94
N TRP A 95 8.92 4.95 3.96
CA TRP A 95 8.38 5.78 2.88
C TRP A 95 7.28 5.03 2.12
N THR A 96 7.59 3.84 1.61
CA THR A 96 6.68 3.02 0.80
C THR A 96 5.40 2.71 1.58
N LEU A 97 5.53 2.40 2.88
CA LEU A 97 4.39 2.19 3.75
C LEU A 97 3.52 3.44 3.92
N LYS A 98 4.13 4.61 4.13
CA LYS A 98 3.40 5.88 4.29
C LYS A 98 2.69 6.30 3.00
N GLU A 99 3.29 6.06 1.85
CA GLU A 99 2.65 6.23 0.55
C GLU A 99 1.46 5.30 0.37
N ALA A 100 1.62 4.00 0.64
CA ALA A 100 0.53 3.03 0.57
C ALA A 100 -0.65 3.45 1.47
N TYR A 101 -0.36 3.83 2.72
CA TYR A 101 -1.36 4.34 3.65
C TYR A 101 -2.05 5.62 3.13
N SER A 102 -1.27 6.59 2.65
CA SER A 102 -1.82 7.84 2.14
C SER A 102 -2.67 7.66 0.88
N LYS A 103 -2.31 6.71 0.02
CA LYS A 103 -3.09 6.29 -1.14
C LYS A 103 -4.42 5.67 -0.71
N ALA A 104 -4.45 4.85 0.34
CA ALA A 104 -5.68 4.29 0.89
C ALA A 104 -6.61 5.39 1.46
N LEU A 105 -6.03 6.43 2.06
CA LEU A 105 -6.77 7.61 2.51
C LEU A 105 -7.24 8.53 1.37
N GLY A 106 -6.69 8.36 0.15
CA GLY A 106 -6.95 9.23 -1.00
C GLY A 106 -6.25 10.60 -0.92
N GLN A 107 -5.25 10.74 -0.06
CA GLN A 107 -4.56 12.02 0.17
C GLN A 107 -3.28 12.14 -0.66
N GLY A 108 -2.57 11.03 -0.92
CA GLY A 108 -1.27 11.03 -1.59
C GLY A 108 -0.25 11.90 -0.84
N LEU A 109 0.61 12.60 -1.57
CA LEU A 109 1.62 13.50 -0.97
C LEU A 109 1.06 14.73 -0.22
N ARG A 110 -0.27 14.94 -0.21
CA ARG A 110 -0.89 16.02 0.57
C ARG A 110 -0.94 15.71 2.06
N LEU A 111 -0.82 14.44 2.43
CA LEU A 111 -0.72 14.02 3.82
C LEU A 111 0.71 14.28 4.32
N ASP A 112 0.86 15.04 5.40
CA ASP A 112 2.16 15.31 5.99
C ASP A 112 2.68 14.08 6.75
N PHE A 113 3.60 13.35 6.12
CA PHE A 113 4.22 12.13 6.63
C PHE A 113 5.00 12.34 7.93
N THR A 114 5.38 13.58 8.27
CA THR A 114 6.12 13.89 9.48
C THR A 114 5.23 13.96 10.74
N THR A 115 3.90 13.94 10.57
CA THR A 115 2.92 14.13 11.65
C THR A 115 2.33 12.84 12.22
N PHE A 116 2.53 11.70 11.55
CA PHE A 116 2.05 10.39 11.99
C PHE A 116 3.10 9.32 11.72
N GLY A 117 3.03 8.19 12.44
CA GLY A 117 3.98 7.10 12.30
C GLY A 117 3.37 5.76 12.72
N PHE A 118 4.08 4.68 12.37
CA PHE A 118 3.58 3.30 12.55
C PHE A 118 4.29 2.51 13.64
N GLY A 119 5.14 3.16 14.45
CA GLY A 119 5.99 2.51 15.43
C GLY A 119 5.30 2.27 16.78
N GLY A 120 5.03 0.99 17.09
CA GLY A 120 4.71 0.56 18.45
C GLY A 120 5.94 0.50 19.37
N GLN A 121 7.13 0.12 18.85
CA GLN A 121 8.41 0.05 19.58
C GLN A 121 9.66 0.07 18.64
N GLY A 122 9.55 0.49 17.36
CA GLY A 122 10.64 0.40 16.38
C GLY A 122 10.50 1.32 15.15
N VAL A 123 11.48 1.26 14.23
CA VAL A 123 11.45 2.00 12.96
C VAL A 123 10.51 1.31 11.97
N GLY A 124 9.30 1.83 11.81
CA GLY A 124 8.41 1.41 10.71
C GLY A 124 7.98 -0.06 10.76
N PRO A 125 7.69 -0.69 9.61
CA PRO A 125 7.18 -2.05 9.52
C PRO A 125 8.22 -3.09 9.98
N PRO A 126 7.81 -4.32 10.35
CA PRO A 126 8.72 -5.40 10.72
C PRO A 126 9.83 -5.62 9.66
N PRO A 127 11.10 -5.81 10.06
CA PRO A 127 12.23 -5.94 9.12
C PRO A 127 12.13 -7.16 8.20
N ASP A 128 11.58 -8.24 8.73
CA ASP A 128 11.27 -9.52 8.08
C ASP A 128 10.02 -9.46 7.18
N GLY A 129 9.35 -8.31 7.16
CA GLY A 129 8.06 -8.13 6.52
C GLY A 129 6.94 -8.78 7.31
N GLY A 130 5.75 -8.81 6.73
CA GLY A 130 4.56 -9.38 7.36
C GLY A 130 3.49 -8.35 7.69
N LEU A 131 2.33 -8.90 8.04
CA LEU A 131 1.15 -8.13 8.39
C LEU A 131 1.25 -7.63 9.82
N PHE A 132 0.93 -6.36 10.04
CA PHE A 132 0.76 -5.80 11.36
C PHE A 132 -0.45 -4.87 11.41
N ARG A 133 -1.04 -4.72 12.59
CA ARG A 133 -2.19 -3.84 12.81
C ARG A 133 -1.75 -2.51 13.41
N HIS A 134 -2.38 -1.43 12.94
CA HIS A 134 -2.24 -0.10 13.51
C HIS A 134 -3.63 0.53 13.64
N GLY A 135 -4.23 0.42 14.83
CA GLY A 135 -5.66 0.69 15.00
C GLY A 135 -6.51 -0.24 14.12
N ASP A 136 -7.39 0.35 13.31
CA ASP A 136 -8.26 -0.37 12.37
C ASP A 136 -7.56 -0.74 11.05
N TRP A 137 -6.30 -0.36 10.88
CA TRP A 137 -5.54 -0.65 9.67
C TRP A 137 -4.81 -1.97 9.76
N VAL A 138 -4.81 -2.70 8.65
CA VAL A 138 -3.92 -3.81 8.36
C VAL A 138 -2.88 -3.32 7.36
N LEU A 139 -1.60 -3.46 7.74
CA LEU A 139 -0.47 -2.93 6.99
C LEU A 139 0.51 -4.06 6.70
N ALA A 140 1.17 -4.01 5.54
CA ALA A 140 2.18 -4.97 5.13
C ALA A 140 3.32 -4.27 4.38
N THR A 141 4.54 -4.78 4.55
CA THR A 141 5.71 -4.36 3.74
C THR A 141 6.60 -5.57 3.45
N HIS A 142 6.87 -5.85 2.17
CA HIS A 142 7.65 -7.02 1.74
C HIS A 142 8.66 -6.65 0.67
N THR A 143 9.73 -7.44 0.58
CA THR A 143 10.56 -7.46 -0.62
C THR A 143 9.90 -8.37 -1.64
N VAL A 144 9.74 -7.91 -2.88
CA VAL A 144 9.15 -8.69 -3.98
C VAL A 144 10.03 -8.59 -5.22
N LEU A 145 9.92 -9.58 -6.12
CA LEU A 145 10.61 -9.61 -7.41
C LEU A 145 12.14 -9.37 -7.31
N ASP A 146 12.75 -9.81 -6.20
CA ASP A 146 14.18 -9.69 -5.87
C ASP A 146 14.81 -8.29 -5.99
N GLY A 147 13.99 -7.24 -6.03
CA GLY A 147 14.50 -5.88 -6.31
C GLY A 147 13.61 -4.74 -5.83
N TYR A 148 12.43 -5.04 -5.27
CA TYR A 148 11.44 -4.03 -4.92
C TYR A 148 10.98 -4.17 -3.48
N VAL A 149 10.69 -3.05 -2.84
CA VAL A 149 9.86 -3.02 -1.64
C VAL A 149 8.42 -2.70 -2.04
N LEU A 150 7.50 -3.55 -1.62
CA LEU A 150 6.06 -3.40 -1.80
C LEU A 150 5.42 -3.18 -0.43
N SER A 151 4.64 -2.11 -0.30
CA SER A 151 3.79 -1.90 0.87
C SER A 151 2.31 -1.86 0.49
N ALA A 152 1.48 -2.38 1.38
CA ALA A 152 0.03 -2.35 1.26
C ALA A 152 -0.60 -1.86 2.56
N ALA A 153 -1.68 -1.09 2.43
CA ALA A 153 -2.50 -0.62 3.53
C ALA A 153 -3.97 -0.90 3.24
N TYR A 154 -4.65 -1.51 4.19
CA TYR A 154 -6.06 -1.84 4.10
C TYR A 154 -6.79 -1.44 5.38
N GLN A 155 -7.97 -0.87 5.23
CA GLN A 155 -8.91 -0.63 6.32
C GLN A 155 -10.27 -1.12 5.88
N ASP A 156 -10.83 -2.05 6.65
CA ASP A 156 -12.22 -2.44 6.51
C ASP A 156 -13.10 -1.22 6.80
N THR A 157 -13.97 -0.88 5.86
CA THR A 157 -14.97 0.16 6.09
C THR A 157 -16.32 -0.51 6.00
N PRO A 158 -17.15 -0.46 7.06
CA PRO A 158 -18.51 -0.98 6.99
C PRO A 158 -19.21 -0.33 5.80
N HIS A 159 -19.46 -1.13 4.76
CA HIS A 159 -20.11 -0.62 3.57
C HIS A 159 -21.47 -0.06 3.92
N GLY A 160 -21.78 1.10 3.37
CA GLY A 160 -23.16 1.50 3.11
C GLY A 160 -23.77 0.54 2.09
N THR A 161 -24.21 -0.61 2.57
CA THR A 161 -25.17 -1.56 1.97
C THR A 161 -25.47 -1.42 0.47
N ARG A 162 -24.53 -1.78 -0.40
CA ARG A 162 -24.88 -2.48 -1.64
C ARG A 162 -23.89 -3.63 -1.89
N PRO A 163 -24.35 -4.89 -1.81
CA PRO A 163 -23.51 -6.03 -2.19
C PRO A 163 -23.08 -5.92 -3.65
N TRP A 164 -21.81 -6.19 -3.92
CA TRP A 164 -21.31 -6.45 -5.27
C TRP A 164 -22.17 -7.53 -5.95
N SER A 165 -22.81 -7.20 -7.07
CA SER A 165 -23.70 -8.10 -7.82
C SER A 165 -23.03 -8.76 -9.04
N GLY A 166 -21.73 -8.57 -9.24
CA GLY A 166 -20.95 -9.28 -10.26
C GLY A 166 -20.54 -10.69 -9.80
N PRO A 167 -19.98 -11.52 -10.69
CA PRO A 167 -19.50 -12.85 -10.31
C PRO A 167 -18.50 -12.73 -9.15
N HIS A 168 -18.73 -13.48 -8.08
CA HIS A 168 -17.77 -13.56 -6.99
C HIS A 168 -16.47 -14.17 -7.54
N PRO A 169 -15.29 -13.56 -7.29
CA PRO A 169 -14.04 -14.25 -7.52
C PRO A 169 -14.04 -15.55 -6.70
N PRO A 170 -13.43 -16.64 -7.20
CA PRO A 170 -13.37 -17.89 -6.45
C PRO A 170 -12.56 -17.68 -5.16
N GLY A 171 -13.28 -17.51 -4.04
CA GLY A 171 -12.74 -17.22 -2.71
C GLY A 171 -13.54 -16.11 -2.02
N GLY A 172 -14.30 -16.46 -0.99
CA GLY A 172 -15.19 -15.56 -0.25
C GLY A 172 -14.50 -14.30 0.29
N VAL A 173 -15.26 -13.20 0.33
CA VAL A 173 -14.77 -11.80 0.35
C VAL A 173 -14.15 -11.37 1.68
N ASP A 174 -14.51 -11.97 2.81
CA ASP A 174 -14.08 -11.49 4.14
C ASP A 174 -12.78 -12.15 4.64
N GLY A 175 -12.51 -13.39 4.22
CA GLY A 175 -11.22 -14.08 4.49
C GLY A 175 -10.26 -14.03 3.30
N GLY A 176 -10.77 -13.71 2.11
CA GLY A 176 -10.04 -13.76 0.85
C GLY A 176 -9.04 -12.62 0.64
N LEU A 177 -9.25 -11.43 1.22
CA LEU A 177 -8.35 -10.29 0.99
C LEU A 177 -7.10 -10.33 1.87
N THR A 178 -7.20 -10.74 3.14
CA THR A 178 -6.01 -11.02 3.97
C THR A 178 -5.20 -12.15 3.35
N ALA A 179 -5.87 -13.21 2.88
CA ALA A 179 -5.23 -14.29 2.14
C ALA A 179 -4.64 -13.83 0.79
N ALA A 180 -5.31 -12.93 0.05
CA ALA A 180 -4.82 -12.41 -1.24
C ALA A 180 -3.67 -11.41 -1.06
N MET A 181 -3.70 -10.56 -0.02
CA MET A 181 -2.54 -9.77 0.38
C MET A 181 -1.40 -10.70 0.78
N GLU A 182 -1.65 -11.72 1.60
CA GLU A 182 -0.63 -12.73 1.93
C GLU A 182 -0.11 -13.49 0.70
N GLU A 183 -0.95 -13.83 -0.28
CA GLU A 183 -0.59 -14.53 -1.53
C GLU A 183 0.24 -13.63 -2.46
N LEU A 184 -0.09 -12.34 -2.56
CA LEU A 184 0.69 -11.32 -3.29
C LEU A 184 2.08 -11.09 -2.66
N LEU A 185 2.22 -11.41 -1.37
CA LEU A 185 3.41 -11.16 -0.55
C LEU A 185 4.22 -12.45 -0.24
N ARG A 186 3.74 -13.62 -0.69
CA ARG A 186 4.35 -14.96 -0.52
C ARG A 186 5.08 -15.48 -1.78
N ARG A 187 5.27 -14.67 -2.82
CA ARG A 187 5.98 -15.06 -4.06
C ARG A 187 7.26 -14.27 -4.28
#